data_AF-A0A392U085-F1
#
_entry.id   AF-A0A392U085-F1
#
_cell.length_a   1.000
_cell.length_b   1.000
_cell.length_c   1.000
_cell.angle_alpha   90.00
_cell.angle_beta   90.00
_cell.angle_gamma   90.00
#
_symmetry.space_group_name_H-M   'P 1'
#
loop_
_entity.id
_entity.type
_entity.pdbx_description
1 polymer ?
#
loop_
_entity_poly.entity_id
_entity_poly.type
_entity_poly.pdbx_seq_one_letter_code
_entity_poly.pdbx_strand_id
1 'polypeptide(L)' 'MTNEDGSVRLDEEGVEMMRLVSRFPLCWSREHFEKPTEYYLTKEETMSAEELAGLEKLQAYVD' A
#
# COMPACT_ATOMS: atom_id res chain seq x y z
N MET A 1 4.73 12.98 11.46
CA MET A 1 5.58 12.86 12.67
C MET A 1 4.66 13.00 13.87
N THR A 2 4.83 12.28 14.97
CA THR A 2 3.92 12.36 16.14
C THR A 2 4.59 13.05 17.33
N ASN A 3 3.80 13.73 18.15
CA ASN A 3 4.22 14.24 19.45
C ASN A 3 4.45 13.07 20.42
N GLU A 4 5.04 13.34 21.59
CA GLU A 4 5.29 12.33 22.63
C GLU A 4 3.99 11.72 23.20
N ASP A 5 2.87 12.44 23.08
CA ASP A 5 1.53 11.99 23.45
C ASP A 5 0.82 11.17 22.33
N GLY A 6 1.50 10.96 21.19
CA GLY A 6 0.98 10.21 20.05
C GLY A 6 0.11 11.03 19.08
N SER A 7 -0.15 12.32 19.35
CA SER A 7 -0.91 13.18 18.45
C SER A 7 -0.12 13.53 17.18
N VAL A 8 -0.84 13.82 16.09
CA VAL A 8 -0.23 14.23 14.82
C VAL A 8 0.39 15.62 14.99
N ARG A 9 1.66 15.77 14.58
CA ARG A 9 2.34 17.08 14.57
C ARG A 9 1.85 17.88 13.37
N LEU A 10 1.58 19.17 13.59
CA LEU A 10 1.24 20.12 12.54
C LEU A 10 2.45 21.02 12.22
N ASP A 11 2.52 21.52 10.99
CA ASP A 11 3.47 22.56 10.58
C ASP A 11 2.98 23.96 10.97
N GLU A 12 3.70 25.01 10.53
CA GLU A 12 3.44 26.40 10.91
C GLU A 12 2.10 26.91 10.36
N GLU A 13 1.61 26.32 9.26
CA GLU A 13 0.33 26.59 8.64
C GLU A 13 -0.82 25.73 9.23
N GLY A 14 -0.51 24.85 10.19
CA GLY A 14 -1.48 23.96 10.82
C GLY A 14 -1.82 22.71 9.99
N VAL A 15 -1.00 22.38 8.98
CA VAL A 15 -1.15 21.18 8.15
C VAL A 15 -0.39 20.02 8.78
N GLU A 16 -0.93 18.80 8.66
CA GLU A 16 -0.29 17.61 9.21
C GLU A 16 1.12 17.41 8.63
N MET A 17 2.11 17.39 9.51
CA MET A 17 3.50 17.22 9.12
C MET A 17 3.74 15.76 8.71
N MET A 18 3.74 15.52 7.40
CA MET A 18 3.99 14.22 6.81
C MET A 18 5.47 13.84 6.94
N ARG A 19 5.74 12.59 7.33
CA ARG A 19 7.10 12.04 7.30
C ARG A 19 7.23 11.17 6.06
N LEU A 20 8.31 11.36 5.29
CA LEU A 20 8.74 10.37 4.31
C LEU A 20 9.13 9.09 5.07
N VAL A 21 8.29 8.07 4.96
CA VAL A 21 8.57 6.73 5.47
C VAL A 21 8.92 5.87 4.27
N SER A 22 10.13 5.29 4.24
CA SER A 22 10.46 4.26 3.26
C SER A 22 9.54 3.06 3.46
N ARG A 23 8.47 2.99 2.66
CA ARG A 23 7.55 1.84 2.56
C ARG A 23 8.03 0.89 1.46
N PHE A 24 9.35 0.65 1.37
CA PHE A 24 9.79 -0.63 0.78
C PHE A 24 9.06 -1.75 1.53
N PRO A 25 8.72 -2.91 0.94
CA PRO A 25 8.06 -3.97 1.69
C PRO A 25 9.00 -4.43 2.83
N LEU A 26 8.88 -3.83 4.02
CA LEU A 26 9.87 -3.91 5.10
C LEU A 26 9.91 -5.30 5.78
N CYS A 27 9.20 -6.29 5.24
CA CYS A 27 9.13 -7.64 5.76
C CYS A 27 9.55 -8.72 4.75
N TRP A 28 10.14 -8.35 3.60
CA TRP A 28 10.68 -9.35 2.67
C TRP A 28 11.94 -9.99 3.25
N SER A 29 11.79 -11.24 3.70
CA SER A 29 12.90 -12.12 4.05
C SER A 29 13.49 -12.75 2.78
N ARG A 30 14.63 -13.44 2.92
CA ARG A 30 15.27 -14.20 1.82
C ARG A 30 14.30 -15.15 1.12
N GLU A 31 13.37 -15.76 1.85
CA GLU A 31 12.33 -16.66 1.32
C GLU A 31 11.48 -16.00 0.23
N HIS A 32 11.24 -14.69 0.34
CA HIS A 32 10.44 -13.97 -0.65
C HIS A 32 11.17 -13.81 -1.99
N PHE A 33 12.51 -13.82 -1.97
CA PHE A 33 13.35 -13.78 -3.17
C PHE A 33 13.53 -15.15 -3.82
N GLU A 34 13.19 -16.23 -3.11
CA GLU A 34 13.18 -17.59 -3.66
C GLU A 34 11.92 -17.85 -4.49
N LYS A 35 10.86 -17.05 -4.29
CA LYS A 35 9.63 -17.12 -5.07
C LYS A 35 9.78 -16.35 -6.37
N PRO A 36 9.32 -16.90 -7.51
CA PRO A 36 9.29 -16.17 -8.76
C PRO A 36 8.23 -15.06 -8.68
N THR A 37 8.38 -13.99 -9.46
CA THR A 37 7.51 -12.80 -9.37
C THR A 37 6.03 -13.15 -9.53
N GLU A 38 5.71 -14.12 -10.38
CA GLU A 38 4.36 -14.63 -10.64
C GLU A 38 3.63 -15.09 -9.38
N TYR A 39 4.36 -15.52 -8.34
CA TYR A 39 3.79 -15.92 -7.06
C TYR A 39 3.07 -14.75 -6.35
N TYR A 40 3.49 -13.51 -6.61
CA TYR A 40 2.93 -12.30 -6.01
C TYR A 40 1.97 -11.56 -6.94
N LEU A 41 1.75 -12.06 -8.16
CA LEU A 41 0.86 -11.46 -9.13
C LEU A 41 -0.48 -12.17 -9.12
N THR A 42 -1.55 -11.43 -8.87
CA THR A 42 -2.91 -11.92 -9.11
C THR A 42 -3.24 -11.74 -10.59
N LYS A 43 -3.54 -12.84 -11.28
CA LYS A 43 -4.02 -12.79 -12.67
C LYS A 43 -5.53 -12.63 -12.66
N GLU A 44 -6.05 -11.78 -13.54
CA GLU A 44 -7.49 -11.56 -13.70
C GLU A 44 -8.25 -12.87 -13.97
N GLU A 45 -7.65 -13.78 -14.75
CA GLU A 45 -8.14 -15.13 -15.06
C GLU A 45 -8.41 -16.00 -13.81
N THR A 46 -7.73 -15.70 -12.70
CA THR A 46 -7.83 -16.44 -11.43
C THR A 46 -8.72 -15.75 -10.40
N MET A 47 -9.22 -14.55 -10.72
CA MET A 47 -10.06 -13.77 -9.82
C MET A 47 -11.49 -14.32 -9.77
N SER A 48 -12.09 -14.27 -8.59
CA SER A 48 -13.52 -14.44 -8.42
C SER A 48 -14.30 -13.26 -9.02
N ALA A 49 -15.60 -13.45 -9.24
CA ALA A 49 -16.47 -12.39 -9.74
C ALA A 49 -16.51 -11.14 -8.82
N GLU A 50 -16.34 -11.34 -7.51
CA GLU A 50 -16.27 -10.24 -6.54
C GLU A 50 -14.98 -9.44 -6.67
N GLU A 51 -13.84 -10.13 -6.84
CA GLU A 51 -12.53 -9.50 -7.04
C GLU A 51 -12.47 -8.72 -8.36
N LEU A 52 -13.07 -9.25 -9.43
CA LEU A 52 -13.19 -8.54 -10.71
C LEU A 52 -14.00 -7.25 -10.56
N ALA A 53 -15.15 -7.30 -9.87
CA ALA A 53 -15.95 -6.11 -9.60
C ALA A 53 -15.21 -5.09 -8.70
N GLY A 54 -14.34 -5.58 -7.81
CA GLY A 54 -13.42 -4.74 -7.03
C GLY A 54 -12.37 -4.07 -7.90
N LEU A 55 -11.78 -4.81 -8.85
CA LEU A 55 -10.78 -4.30 -9.79
C LEU A 55 -11.37 -3.22 -10.71
N GLU A 56 -12.57 -3.43 -11.26
CA GLU A 56 -13.26 -2.43 -12.10
C GLU A 56 -13.50 -1.12 -11.35
N LYS A 57 -13.89 -1.18 -10.07
CA LYS A 57 -14.08 0.02 -9.23
C LYS A 57 -12.77 0.77 -9.03
N LEU A 58 -11.66 0.06 -8.86
CA LEU A 58 -10.35 0.67 -8.71
C LEU A 58 -9.89 1.33 -10.01
N GLN A 59 -10.11 0.70 -11.16
CA GLN A 59 -9.81 1.28 -12.47
C GLN A 59 -10.60 2.58 -12.68
N ALA A 60 -11.91 2.55 -12.44
CA ALA A 60 -12.78 3.72 -12.58
C ALA A 60 -12.44 4.89 -11.62
N TYR A 61 -11.72 4.64 -10.52
CA TYR A 61 -11.26 5.70 -9.62
C TYR A 61 -9.99 6.40 -10.13
N VAL A 62 -9.18 5.70 -10.92
CA VAL A 62 -7.90 6.21 -11.44
C VAL A 62 -8.09 6.97 -12.75
N ASP A 63 -9.10 6.60 -13.54
CA ASP A 63 -9.52 7.31 -14.76
C ASP A 63 -10.11 8.70 -14.46
#